data_AF-A0A949DA18-F1
#
_entry.id   AF-A0A949DA18-F1
#
_cell.length_a   1.000
_cell.length_b   1.000
_cell.length_c   1.000
_cell.angle_alpha   90.00
_cell.angle_beta   90.00
_cell.angle_gamma   90.00
#
_symmetry.space_group_name_H-M   'P 1'
#
loop_
_entity.id
_entity.type
_entity.pdbx_description
1 polymer ?
#
loop_
_entity_poly.entity_id
_entity_poly.type
_entity_poly.pdbx_seq_one_letter_code
_entity_poly.pdbx_strand_id
1 'polypeptide(L)'
;MHGFDAVVALNAERAADEARGLVRWLRPEFQNPQAQAKPVQAEIDTSAGAADSVRPERSGEAAKSKDIKTTPWPKDAVDQVRAIADLLAASATPLSPDDIAARFSARGAWKKRLPPLLDMLVALGRARERAGRYTGA
;
A
#
# COMPACT_ATOMS: atom_id res chain seq x y z
N MET A 1 21.64 -27.50 9.93
CA MET A 1 21.35 -26.64 8.78
C MET A 1 20.74 -27.50 7.68
N HIS A 2 19.48 -27.95 7.84
CA HIS A 2 18.84 -28.93 6.93
C HIS A 2 17.40 -28.56 6.54
N GLY A 3 16.96 -27.33 6.86
CA GLY A 3 15.58 -26.90 6.62
C GLY A 3 15.30 -26.48 5.18
N PHE A 4 16.32 -26.02 4.45
CA PHE A 4 16.14 -25.50 3.09
C PHE A 4 16.03 -26.62 2.05
N ASP A 5 16.82 -27.69 2.16
CA ASP A 5 16.78 -28.80 1.19
C ASP A 5 15.41 -29.51 1.18
N ALA A 6 14.79 -29.69 2.34
CA ALA A 6 13.46 -30.30 2.46
C ALA A 6 12.36 -29.42 1.85
N VAL A 7 12.47 -28.09 1.98
CA VAL A 7 11.51 -27.14 1.39
C VAL A 7 11.71 -27.04 -0.12
N VAL A 8 12.96 -27.09 -0.60
CA VAL A 8 13.27 -27.10 -2.04
C VAL A 8 12.71 -28.36 -2.70
N ALA A 9 12.86 -29.54 -2.07
CA ALA A 9 12.28 -30.78 -2.57
C ALA A 9 10.74 -30.73 -2.62
N LEU A 10 10.09 -30.26 -1.54
CA LEU A 10 8.64 -30.11 -1.48
C LEU A 10 8.10 -29.09 -2.50
N ASN A 11 8.88 -28.04 -2.79
CA ASN A 11 8.52 -27.04 -3.79
C ASN A 11 8.57 -27.64 -5.20
N ALA A 12 9.60 -28.43 -5.51
CA ALA A 12 9.73 -29.10 -6.81
C ALA A 12 8.56 -30.07 -7.09
N GLU A 13 8.12 -30.82 -6.09
CA GLU A 13 6.95 -31.70 -6.19
C GLU A 13 5.66 -30.89 -6.42
N ARG A 14 5.49 -29.78 -5.70
CA ARG A 14 4.35 -28.86 -5.90
C ARG A 14 4.35 -28.26 -7.31
N ALA A 15 5.49 -27.80 -7.81
CA ALA A 15 5.59 -27.21 -9.14
C ALA A 15 5.16 -28.21 -10.24
N ALA A 16 5.49 -29.50 -10.08
CA ALA A 16 5.04 -30.56 -10.98
C ALA A 16 3.53 -30.83 -10.87
N ASP A 17 2.95 -30.77 -9.67
CA ASP A 17 1.49 -30.86 -9.47
C ASP A 17 0.74 -29.67 -10.08
N GLU A 18 1.25 -28.44 -9.90
CA GLU A 18 0.68 -27.21 -10.46
C GLU A 18 0.74 -27.18 -11.99
N ALA A 19 1.82 -27.67 -12.59
CA ALA A 19 1.93 -27.84 -14.04
C ALA A 19 0.84 -28.79 -14.59
N ARG A 20 0.45 -29.80 -13.81
CA ARG A 20 -0.68 -30.70 -14.11
C ARG A 20 -2.04 -30.10 -13.76
N GLY A 21 -2.07 -28.92 -13.15
CA GLY A 21 -3.28 -28.21 -12.73
C GLY A 21 -3.87 -28.69 -11.41
N LEU A 22 -3.13 -29.46 -10.61
CA LEU A 22 -3.55 -29.91 -9.28
C LEU A 22 -2.91 -29.01 -8.21
N VAL A 23 -3.72 -28.22 -7.52
CA VAL A 23 -3.25 -27.40 -6.39
C VAL A 23 -3.55 -28.13 -5.08
N ARG A 24 -2.49 -28.49 -4.34
CA ARG A 24 -2.58 -29.19 -3.04
C ARG A 24 -2.01 -28.32 -1.93
N TRP A 25 -2.85 -27.96 -0.97
CA TRP A 25 -2.42 -27.12 0.15
C TRP A 25 -1.74 -27.96 1.24
N LEU A 26 -0.75 -27.38 1.92
CA LEU A 26 0.02 -28.01 3.02
C LEU A 26 -0.80 -28.24 4.31
N ARG A 27 -2.06 -27.82 4.29
CA ARG A 27 -3.01 -27.86 5.40
C ARG A 27 -4.29 -28.52 4.90
N PRO A 28 -4.52 -29.80 5.23
CA PRO A 28 -5.65 -30.57 4.71
C PRO A 28 -7.01 -29.92 4.95
N GLU A 29 -7.16 -29.17 6.04
CA GLU A 29 -8.41 -28.48 6.43
C GLU A 29 -8.84 -27.40 5.44
N PHE A 30 -7.90 -26.88 4.65
CA PHE A 30 -8.21 -25.91 3.62
C PHE A 30 -8.43 -26.58 2.25
N GLN A 31 -8.06 -27.85 2.06
CA GLN A 31 -8.25 -28.51 0.78
C GLN A 31 -9.73 -28.49 0.39
N ASN A 32 -10.04 -28.00 -0.82
CA ASN A 32 -11.39 -28.01 -1.36
C ASN A 32 -11.54 -29.13 -2.40
N PRO A 33 -11.81 -30.39 -2.00
CA PRO A 33 -11.94 -31.51 -2.92
C PRO A 33 -13.15 -31.39 -3.86
N GLN A 34 -14.08 -30.47 -3.57
CA GLN A 34 -15.27 -30.22 -4.39
C GLN A 34 -15.04 -29.11 -5.43
N ALA A 35 -13.83 -28.55 -5.54
CA ALA A 35 -13.50 -27.57 -6.57
C ALA A 35 -13.51 -28.23 -7.96
N GLN A 36 -14.61 -28.09 -8.69
CA GLN A 36 -14.81 -28.74 -10.01
C GLN A 36 -14.22 -27.96 -11.20
N ALA A 37 -13.61 -26.78 -10.98
CA ALA A 37 -13.04 -25.99 -12.07
C ALA A 37 -11.83 -25.18 -11.61
N LYS A 38 -10.84 -25.07 -12.50
CA LYS A 38 -9.77 -24.06 -12.38
C LYS A 38 -10.44 -22.68 -12.32
N PRO A 39 -10.13 -21.83 -11.33
CA PRO A 39 -10.61 -20.46 -11.37
C PRO A 39 -10.06 -19.79 -12.63
N VAL A 40 -10.94 -19.47 -13.57
CA VAL A 40 -10.59 -18.68 -14.74
C VAL A 40 -10.39 -17.26 -14.23
N GLN A 41 -9.14 -16.80 -14.25
CA GLN A 41 -8.83 -15.41 -13.97
C GLN A 41 -9.45 -14.57 -15.08
N ALA A 42 -10.53 -13.87 -14.77
CA ALA A 42 -11.11 -12.89 -15.67
C ALA A 42 -10.09 -11.76 -15.89
N GLU A 43 -9.88 -11.39 -17.15
CA GLU A 43 -9.09 -10.24 -17.53
C GLU A 43 -9.74 -8.97 -16.97
N ILE A 44 -8.98 -8.20 -16.19
CA ILE A 44 -9.44 -6.89 -15.69
C ILE A 44 -9.22 -5.91 -16.84
N ASP A 45 -10.31 -5.43 -17.43
CA ASP A 45 -10.28 -4.42 -18.48
C ASP A 45 -9.75 -3.09 -17.90
N THR A 46 -8.59 -2.65 -18.39
CA THR A 46 -7.92 -1.40 -18.00
C THR A 46 -8.15 -0.28 -19.02
N SER A 47 -9.04 -0.48 -20.00
CA SER A 47 -9.42 0.53 -20.99
C SER A 47 -10.44 1.54 -20.44
N ALA A 48 -10.02 2.35 -19.47
CA ALA A 48 -10.66 3.64 -19.20
C ALA A 48 -9.59 4.71 -19.02
N GLY A 49 -9.20 5.31 -20.14
CA GLY A 49 -8.66 6.68 -20.16
C GLY A 49 -7.14 6.82 -20.19
N ALA A 50 -6.45 6.15 -21.10
CA ALA A 50 -5.17 6.66 -21.59
C ALA A 50 -5.46 7.67 -22.72
N ALA A 51 -5.64 8.94 -22.36
CA ALA A 51 -5.62 10.05 -23.31
C ALA A 51 -4.45 10.97 -22.97
N ASP A 52 -3.37 10.67 -23.69
CA ASP A 52 -2.49 11.61 -24.35
C ASP A 52 -1.47 12.40 -23.51
N SER A 53 -0.23 12.18 -23.94
CA SER A 53 0.96 12.87 -23.50
C SER A 53 1.06 14.19 -24.21
N VAL A 54 1.03 15.31 -23.50
CA VAL A 54 1.74 16.52 -23.95
C VAL A 54 2.38 17.21 -22.76
N ARG A 55 3.71 17.04 -22.65
CA ARG A 55 4.56 18.02 -21.99
C ARG A 55 4.70 19.21 -22.94
N PRO A 56 4.47 20.43 -22.44
CA PRO A 56 5.51 21.44 -22.62
C PRO A 56 5.85 22.09 -21.28
N GLU A 57 7.13 22.39 -21.15
CA GLU A 57 7.72 23.25 -20.14
C GLU A 57 6.97 24.59 -20.09
N ARG A 58 6.53 25.02 -18.90
CA ARG A 58 6.41 26.45 -18.58
C ARG A 58 6.63 26.68 -17.09
N SER A 59 7.75 27.34 -16.83
CA SER A 59 8.03 28.10 -15.62
C SER A 59 6.85 28.99 -15.22
N GLY A 60 6.65 29.13 -13.91
CA GLY A 60 6.04 30.32 -13.33
C GLY A 60 4.66 30.11 -12.72
N GLU A 61 4.56 30.66 -11.51
CA GLU A 61 3.35 31.04 -10.78
C GLU A 61 2.59 29.95 -10.00
N ALA A 62 2.85 30.01 -8.68
CA ALA A 62 1.98 29.63 -7.57
C ALA A 62 0.51 29.36 -7.94
N ALA A 63 0.18 28.08 -8.10
CA ALA A 63 -1.20 27.63 -8.06
C ALA A 63 -1.70 27.80 -6.61
N LYS A 64 -2.44 28.89 -6.41
CA LYS A 64 -3.05 29.31 -5.15
C LYS A 64 -3.70 28.13 -4.44
N SER A 65 -3.28 27.98 -3.19
CA SER A 65 -3.89 27.18 -2.15
C SER A 65 -5.41 27.21 -2.25
N LYS A 66 -6.00 26.10 -2.71
CA LYS A 66 -7.32 25.70 -2.19
C LYS A 66 -7.19 25.69 -0.68
N ASP A 67 -8.11 26.31 0.04
CA ASP A 67 -8.16 26.27 1.50
C ASP A 67 -8.16 24.81 1.97
N ILE A 68 -6.95 24.29 2.22
CA ILE A 68 -6.77 22.98 2.84
C ILE A 68 -7.26 23.19 4.26
N LYS A 69 -8.44 22.65 4.57
CA LYS A 69 -8.93 22.57 5.94
C LYS A 69 -7.92 21.75 6.73
N THR A 70 -7.03 22.43 7.45
CA THR A 70 -6.00 21.78 8.26
C THR A 70 -6.64 21.24 9.52
N THR A 71 -6.45 19.96 9.79
CA THR A 71 -6.90 19.32 11.02
C THR A 71 -5.93 19.68 12.15
N PRO A 72 -6.41 20.05 13.36
CA PRO A 72 -5.51 20.24 14.50
C PRO A 72 -4.79 18.93 14.81
N TRP A 73 -3.48 18.99 15.09
CA TRP A 73 -2.70 17.80 15.43
C TRP A 73 -3.16 17.21 16.78
N PRO A 74 -3.57 15.93 16.85
CA PRO A 74 -3.96 15.30 18.10
C PRO A 74 -2.80 15.24 19.10
N LYS A 75 -3.09 15.37 20.41
CA LYS A 75 -2.08 15.27 21.46
C LYS A 75 -1.76 13.81 21.82
N ASP A 76 -2.77 12.95 21.78
CA ASP A 76 -2.65 11.53 22.09
C ASP A 76 -1.92 10.76 20.98
N ALA A 77 -1.08 9.79 21.37
CA ALA A 77 -0.26 9.05 20.42
C ALA A 77 -1.09 8.13 19.52
N VAL A 78 -2.14 7.50 20.05
CA VAL A 78 -3.00 6.60 19.26
C VAL A 78 -3.81 7.42 18.27
N ASP A 79 -4.32 8.58 18.69
CA ASP A 79 -5.07 9.48 17.81
C ASP A 79 -4.20 10.10 16.72
N GLN A 80 -2.91 10.35 16.98
CA GLN A 80 -1.96 10.76 15.94
C GLN A 80 -1.81 9.69 14.86
N VAL A 81 -1.66 8.42 15.25
CA VAL A 81 -1.54 7.30 14.31
C VAL A 81 -2.83 7.16 13.49
N ARG A 82 -4.00 7.22 14.15
CA ARG A 82 -5.31 7.16 13.48
C ARG A 82 -5.46 8.29 12.47
N ALA A 83 -5.16 9.53 12.86
CA ALA A 83 -5.30 10.69 11.99
C ALA A 83 -4.42 10.59 10.72
N ILE A 84 -3.19 10.08 10.85
CA ILE A 84 -2.33 9.84 9.68
C ILE A 84 -2.88 8.71 8.81
N ALA A 85 -3.31 7.60 9.43
CA ALA A 85 -3.87 6.46 8.70
C ALA A 85 -5.14 6.83 7.92
N ASP A 86 -6.05 7.59 8.54
CA ASP A 86 -7.29 8.07 7.90
C ASP A 86 -6.97 9.03 6.75
N LEU A 87 -5.98 9.91 6.92
CA LEU A 87 -5.52 10.78 5.84
C LEU A 87 -4.97 10.00 4.64
N LEU A 88 -4.13 8.99 4.91
CA LEU A 88 -3.57 8.14 3.85
C LEU A 88 -4.63 7.29 3.16
N ALA A 89 -5.63 6.80 3.90
CA ALA A 89 -6.76 6.04 3.37
C ALA A 89 -7.71 6.91 2.53
N ALA A 90 -7.89 8.17 2.91
CA ALA A 90 -8.72 9.12 2.16
C ALA A 90 -8.02 9.71 0.93
N SER A 91 -6.70 9.54 0.79
CA SER A 91 -5.92 10.09 -0.31
C SER A 91 -5.91 9.13 -1.51
N ALA A 92 -6.43 9.59 -2.65
CA ALA A 92 -6.36 8.84 -3.91
C ALA A 92 -4.95 8.88 -4.54
N THR A 93 -4.09 9.80 -4.11
CA THR A 93 -2.73 9.95 -4.63
C THR A 93 -1.68 9.71 -3.54
N PRO A 94 -0.48 9.23 -3.91
CA PRO A 94 0.64 9.13 -2.97
C PRO A 94 1.05 10.50 -2.44
N LEU A 95 1.20 10.60 -1.12
CA LEU A 95 1.53 11.85 -0.43
C LEU A 95 2.99 11.86 0.00
N SER A 96 3.67 13.00 -0.18
CA SER A 96 4.98 13.20 0.46
C SER A 96 4.84 13.50 1.96
N PRO A 97 5.89 13.33 2.77
CA PRO A 97 5.89 13.77 4.16
C PRO A 97 5.46 15.23 4.34
N ASP A 98 5.86 16.10 3.41
CA ASP A 98 5.50 17.52 3.43
C ASP A 98 4.02 17.74 3.11
N ASP A 99 3.46 16.99 2.16
CA ASP A 99 2.03 17.03 1.84
C ASP A 99 1.19 16.57 3.04
N ILE A 100 1.63 15.50 3.72
CA ILE A 100 1.01 15.01 4.95
C ILE A 100 1.09 16.08 6.04
N ALA A 101 2.26 16.68 6.21
CA ALA A 101 2.45 17.72 7.21
C ALA A 101 1.60 18.97 6.94
N ALA A 102 1.33 19.30 5.68
CA ALA A 102 0.47 20.42 5.30
C ALA A 102 -1.01 20.20 5.65
N ARG A 103 -1.45 18.95 5.90
CA ARG A 103 -2.83 18.64 6.32
C ARG A 103 -3.09 18.85 7.80
N PHE A 104 -2.04 19.05 8.61
CA PHE A 104 -2.15 19.21 10.05
C PHE A 104 -1.61 20.55 10.55
N SER A 105 -2.29 21.11 11.54
CA SER A 105 -1.87 22.35 12.22
C SER A 105 -1.42 22.06 13.65
N ALA A 106 -0.13 22.32 13.94
CA ALA A 106 0.43 22.35 15.29
C ALA A 106 1.84 22.96 15.35
N ARG A 107 2.32 23.21 16.58
CA ARG A 107 3.60 23.90 16.84
C ARG A 107 4.80 22.94 16.72
N GLY A 108 5.64 23.17 15.72
CA GLY A 108 7.08 22.85 15.61
C GLY A 108 7.56 21.39 15.80
N ALA A 109 7.39 20.82 17.00
CA ALA A 109 8.07 19.58 17.39
C ALA A 109 7.42 18.31 16.82
N TRP A 110 6.13 18.37 16.47
CA TRP A 110 5.38 17.21 15.99
C TRP A 110 5.85 16.71 14.61
N LYS A 111 6.38 17.58 13.75
CA LYS A 111 6.89 17.19 12.43
C LYS A 111 8.03 16.16 12.53
N LYS A 112 8.84 16.23 13.60
CA LYS A 112 9.89 15.24 13.87
C LYS A 112 9.34 13.86 14.25
N ARG A 113 8.10 13.80 14.71
CA ARG A 113 7.40 12.53 15.03
C ARG A 113 6.78 11.89 13.79
N LEU A 114 6.66 12.62 12.67
CA LEU A 114 5.99 12.11 11.48
C LEU A 114 6.74 10.92 10.83
N PRO A 115 8.08 10.98 10.60
CA PRO A 115 8.80 9.84 10.02
C PRO A 115 8.64 8.52 10.80
N PRO A 116 8.89 8.45 12.12
CA PRO A 116 8.76 7.17 12.84
C PRO A 116 7.31 6.65 12.90
N LEU A 117 6.30 7.53 12.84
CA LEU A 117 4.90 7.11 12.75
C LEU A 117 4.56 6.52 11.37
N LEU A 118 5.09 7.09 10.30
CA LEU A 118 4.95 6.54 8.95
C LEU A 118 5.66 5.19 8.83
N ASP A 119 6.87 5.07 9.36
CA ASP A 119 7.61 3.79 9.40
C ASP A 119 6.81 2.71 10.14
N MET A 120 6.22 3.06 11.29
CA MET A 120 5.36 2.14 12.04
C MET A 120 4.13 1.70 11.24
N LEU A 121 3.47 2.64 10.54
CA LEU A 121 2.31 2.33 9.70
C LEU A 121 2.69 1.44 8.51
N VAL A 122 3.87 1.64 7.92
CA VAL A 122 4.40 0.77 6.85
C VAL A 122 4.71 -0.62 7.39
N ALA A 123 5.38 -0.72 8.55
CA ALA A 123 5.71 -1.99 9.19
C ALA A 123 4.45 -2.80 9.55
N LEU A 124 3.37 -2.11 9.94
CA LEU A 124 2.06 -2.74 10.23
C LEU A 124 1.25 -3.05 8.96
N GLY A 125 1.74 -2.67 7.77
CA GLY A 125 1.03 -2.85 6.51
C GLY A 125 -0.23 -1.98 6.39
N ARG A 126 -0.29 -0.86 7.13
CA ARG A 126 -1.40 0.12 7.09
C ARG A 126 -1.11 1.29 6.14
N ALA A 127 0.15 1.43 5.74
CA ALA A 127 0.58 2.34 4.68
C ALA A 127 1.56 1.60 3.76
N ARG A 128 1.71 2.08 2.52
CA ARG A 128 2.74 1.62 1.59
C ARG A 128 3.63 2.80 1.23
N GLU A 129 4.94 2.58 1.25
CA GLU A 129 5.91 3.55 0.78
C GLU A 129 6.37 3.19 -0.63
N ARG A 130 6.43 4.17 -1.53
CA ARG A 130 7.05 4.05 -2.85
C ARG A 130 7.81 5.33 -3.18
N ALA A 131 9.14 5.23 -3.26
CA ALA A 131 10.02 6.35 -3.59
C ALA A 131 9.80 7.60 -2.72
N GLY A 132 9.68 7.44 -1.39
CA GLY A 132 9.43 8.56 -0.46
C GLY A 132 8.04 9.18 -0.56
N ARG A 133 7.06 8.43 -1.08
CA ARG A 133 5.64 8.77 -1.07
C ARG A 133 4.85 7.68 -0.37
N TYR A 134 3.85 8.07 0.40
CA TYR A 134 3.04 7.16 1.22
C TYR A 134 1.61 7.09 0.68
N THR A 135 1.04 5.89 0.64
CA THR A 135 -0.37 5.62 0.31
C THR A 135 -1.03 4.81 1.42
N GLY A 136 -2.36 4.83 1.51
CA GLY A 136 -3.10 3.81 2.25
C GLY A 136 -2.83 2.40 1.73
N ALA A 137 -3.01 1.40 2.59
CA ALA A 137 -2.74 -0.01 2.28
C ALA A 137 -3.81 -0.70 1.42
#